data_AF-A0AA86V5E2-F1
#
_entry.id   AF-A0AA86V5E2-F1
#
_cell.length_a   1.000
_cell.length_b   1.000
_cell.length_c   1.000
_cell.angle_alpha   90.00
_cell.angle_beta   90.00
_cell.angle_gamma   90.00
#
_symmetry.space_group_name_H-M   'P 1'
#
loop_
_entity.id
_entity.type
_entity.pdbx_description
1 polymer ?
#
loop_
_entity_poly.entity_id
_entity_poly.type
_entity_poly.pdbx_seq_one_letter_code
_entity_poly.pdbx_strand_id
1 'polypeptide(L)'
;MNEPRCTSDPTGDKLQDWIQEMAFQVKKIDPKHLVEVGLEGFYGPSTPQRAQFNPNTYATQVGTDFIRNHLVLGVDFASVHIYADSWISQQIADSHLSFIKSWMEAHIEDAEKHLGMPVIFAEFGVSSKDPGYNSSYRDTLISTVYNTILNSTKKGGSGAGSLLWQFFPDGTDNMDDGYAIVLSKSPSTSSIIQLQSSRLALFNSLCNTKCNWGCKKKKLLDEILYHDEL
;
A
#
# COMPACT_ATOMS: atom_id res chain seq x y z
N MET A 1 13.19 -1.60 6.95
CA MET A 1 13.24 -2.95 7.56
C MET A 1 11.92 -3.61 7.23
N ASN A 2 11.90 -4.85 6.73
CA ASN A 2 10.61 -5.47 6.38
C ASN A 2 9.77 -5.77 7.63
N GLU A 3 8.53 -5.29 7.66
CA GLU A 3 7.50 -5.58 8.66
C GLU A 3 8.00 -5.58 10.13
N PRO A 4 8.58 -4.47 10.61
CA PRO A 4 9.17 -4.46 11.93
C PRO A 4 8.08 -4.54 13.00
N ARG A 5 8.25 -5.45 13.96
CA ARG A 5 7.36 -5.59 15.12
C ARG A 5 8.18 -5.61 16.42
N CYS A 6 7.79 -4.81 17.39
CA CYS A 6 8.35 -4.76 18.74
C CYS A 6 7.32 -5.20 19.79
N THR A 7 6.97 -6.48 19.80
CA THR A 7 5.98 -7.04 20.75
C THR A 7 6.39 -6.94 22.22
N SER A 8 7.68 -6.74 22.50
CA SER A 8 8.19 -6.49 23.85
C SER A 8 7.90 -5.08 24.38
N ASP A 9 7.41 -4.17 23.53
CA ASP A 9 7.08 -2.80 23.91
C ASP A 9 5.87 -2.26 23.12
N PRO A 10 4.63 -2.56 23.58
CA PRO A 10 3.41 -2.09 22.94
C PRO A 10 3.20 -0.57 22.96
N THR A 11 3.96 0.21 23.74
CA THR A 11 3.87 1.69 23.67
C THR A 11 4.44 2.22 22.35
N GLY A 12 5.31 1.42 21.71
CA GLY A 12 6.02 1.75 20.48
C GLY A 12 7.23 2.66 20.67
N ASP A 13 7.64 2.95 21.91
CA ASP A 13 8.75 3.87 22.19
C ASP A 13 10.09 3.29 21.71
N LYS A 14 10.38 2.02 21.98
CA LYS A 14 11.61 1.37 21.52
C LYS A 14 11.75 1.38 20.01
N LEU A 15 10.67 1.06 19.29
CA LEU A 15 10.70 1.06 17.83
C LEU A 15 10.82 2.49 17.30
N GLN A 16 10.11 3.45 17.90
CA GLN A 16 10.21 4.86 17.53
C GLN A 16 11.64 5.40 17.69
N ASP A 17 12.30 5.12 18.81
CA ASP A 17 13.69 5.57 19.06
C ASP A 17 14.65 4.94 18.04
N TRP A 18 14.47 3.66 17.73
CA TRP A 18 15.26 2.97 16.71
C TRP A 18 15.05 3.58 15.31
N ILE A 19 13.81 3.90 14.92
CA ILE A 19 13.52 4.53 13.62
C ILE A 19 14.19 5.91 13.55
N GLN A 20 14.09 6.72 14.61
CA GLN A 20 14.73 8.04 14.68
C GLN A 20 16.25 7.96 14.50
N GLU A 21 16.89 7.03 15.22
CA GLU A 21 18.33 6.84 15.11
C GLU A 21 18.73 6.39 13.70
N MET A 22 18.09 5.33 13.18
CA MET A 22 18.50 4.70 11.93
C MET A 22 18.17 5.55 10.69
N ALA A 23 17.03 6.24 10.66
CA ALA A 23 16.69 7.15 9.56
C ALA A 23 17.74 8.26 9.42
N PHE A 24 18.17 8.84 10.55
CA PHE A 24 19.25 9.82 10.57
C PHE A 24 20.58 9.24 10.07
N GLN A 25 20.98 8.05 10.55
CA GLN A 25 22.23 7.43 10.11
C GLN A 25 22.24 7.14 8.60
N VAL A 26 21.13 6.61 8.06
CA VAL A 26 21.01 6.34 6.61
C VAL A 26 21.15 7.64 5.82
N LYS A 27 20.41 8.69 6.19
CA LYS A 27 20.48 9.99 5.50
C LYS A 27 21.82 10.69 5.61
N LYS A 28 22.56 10.47 6.70
CA LYS A 28 23.92 10.98 6.86
C LYS A 28 24.90 10.31 5.88
N ILE A 29 24.74 9.01 5.61
CA ILE A 29 25.57 8.26 4.67
C ILE A 29 25.16 8.56 3.23
N ASP A 30 23.86 8.58 2.97
CA ASP A 30 23.27 8.82 1.66
C ASP A 30 22.14 9.86 1.73
N PRO A 31 22.46 11.15 1.49
CA PRO A 31 21.45 12.20 1.51
C PRO A 31 20.65 12.29 0.21
N LYS A 32 20.95 11.48 -0.82
CA LYS A 32 20.34 11.59 -2.15
C LYS A 32 19.13 10.67 -2.32
N HIS A 33 19.17 9.48 -1.73
CA HIS A 33 18.09 8.50 -1.89
C HIS A 33 16.98 8.69 -0.87
N LEU A 34 15.77 8.30 -1.26
CA LEU A 34 14.61 8.27 -0.37
C LEU A 34 14.75 7.13 0.64
N VAL A 35 14.16 7.33 1.81
CA VAL A 35 14.14 6.40 2.94
C VAL A 35 12.70 6.23 3.39
N GLU A 36 12.35 4.98 3.66
CA GLU A 36 11.09 4.55 4.24
C GLU A 36 11.38 3.55 5.36
N VAL A 37 10.39 3.23 6.18
CA VAL A 37 10.58 2.42 7.40
C VAL A 37 10.39 0.92 7.15
N GLY A 38 9.43 0.55 6.30
CA GLY A 38 9.02 -0.80 5.93
C GLY A 38 7.85 -1.32 6.75
N LEU A 39 6.97 -0.42 7.21
CA LEU A 39 5.83 -0.76 8.05
C LEU A 39 4.72 -1.45 7.26
N GLU A 40 4.06 -2.40 7.93
CA GLU A 40 2.77 -2.94 7.52
C GLU A 40 1.67 -1.87 7.56
N GLY A 41 1.80 -0.88 8.46
CA GLY A 41 0.91 0.28 8.57
C GLY A 41 0.01 0.30 9.81
N PHE A 42 0.19 -0.58 10.80
CA PHE A 42 -0.71 -0.57 11.96
C PHE A 42 -0.67 0.75 12.75
N TYR A 43 -1.87 1.22 13.11
CA TYR A 43 -2.04 2.38 13.99
C TYR A 43 -1.74 2.00 15.44
N GLY A 44 -1.01 2.89 16.12
CA GLY A 44 -0.57 2.70 17.49
C GLY A 44 -1.25 3.63 18.50
N PRO A 45 -0.73 3.67 19.74
CA PRO A 45 -1.30 4.43 20.85
C PRO A 45 -1.36 5.96 20.63
N SER A 46 -0.62 6.54 19.68
CA SER A 46 -0.68 7.97 19.41
C SER A 46 -1.97 8.40 18.71
N THR A 47 -2.64 7.47 18.03
CA THR A 47 -3.91 7.71 17.32
C THR A 47 -4.94 6.62 17.61
N PRO A 48 -5.44 6.52 18.86
CA PRO A 48 -6.38 5.47 19.26
C PRO A 48 -7.69 5.50 18.46
N GLN A 49 -8.10 6.66 17.97
CA GLN A 49 -9.27 6.83 17.09
C GLN A 49 -9.12 6.14 15.72
N ARG A 50 -7.89 5.87 15.28
CA ARG A 50 -7.61 5.13 14.04
C ARG A 50 -7.52 3.62 14.25
N ALA A 51 -7.53 3.13 15.50
CA ALA A 51 -7.46 1.70 15.80
C ALA A 51 -8.59 0.87 15.18
N GLN A 52 -9.74 1.50 14.87
CA GLN A 52 -10.85 0.85 14.15
C GLN A 52 -10.50 0.39 12.72
N PHE A 53 -9.44 0.94 12.13
CA PHE A 53 -8.97 0.54 10.81
C PHE A 53 -7.98 -0.63 10.88
N ASN A 54 -7.39 -0.93 12.05
CA ASN A 54 -6.53 -2.09 12.19
C ASN A 54 -7.32 -3.39 11.96
N PRO A 55 -6.67 -4.45 11.41
CA PRO A 55 -7.37 -5.69 11.09
C PRO A 55 -7.86 -6.45 12.33
N ASN A 56 -7.20 -6.26 13.47
CA ASN A 56 -7.51 -6.92 14.74
C ASN A 56 -6.86 -6.17 15.92
N THR A 57 -7.15 -6.61 17.15
CA THR A 57 -6.60 -6.01 18.38
C THR A 57 -5.13 -6.33 18.63
N TYR A 58 -4.55 -7.33 17.94
CA TYR A 58 -3.13 -7.64 18.04
C TYR A 58 -2.27 -6.60 17.31
N ALA A 59 -2.78 -6.00 16.23
CA ALA A 59 -2.10 -4.93 15.50
C ALA A 59 -1.72 -3.70 16.35
N THR A 60 -2.41 -3.43 17.47
CA THR A 60 -2.02 -2.34 18.40
C THR A 60 -0.97 -2.77 19.43
N GLN A 61 -0.54 -4.03 19.43
CA GLN A 61 0.35 -4.62 20.43
C GLN A 61 1.75 -4.92 19.88
N VAL A 62 1.99 -4.64 18.60
CA VAL A 62 3.26 -4.95 17.92
C VAL A 62 4.23 -3.77 17.91
N GLY A 63 3.98 -2.72 18.69
CA GLY A 63 4.90 -1.60 18.90
C GLY A 63 5.08 -0.66 17.70
N THR A 64 4.28 -0.81 16.65
CA THR A 64 4.24 0.10 15.49
C THR A 64 3.18 1.18 15.70
N ASP A 65 3.41 2.34 15.11
CA ASP A 65 2.48 3.46 15.09
C ASP A 65 2.62 4.24 13.79
N PHE A 66 1.73 3.97 12.82
CA PHE A 66 1.84 4.50 11.46
C PHE A 66 2.14 6.00 11.39
N ILE A 67 1.39 6.85 12.10
CA ILE A 67 1.57 8.30 12.02
C ILE A 67 2.87 8.70 12.73
N ARG A 68 3.09 8.23 13.96
CA ARG A 68 4.26 8.60 14.76
C ARG A 68 5.58 8.17 14.11
N ASN A 69 5.62 6.97 13.55
CA ASN A 69 6.80 6.39 12.92
C ASN A 69 7.19 7.13 11.63
N HIS A 70 6.22 7.58 10.83
CA HIS A 70 6.49 8.29 9.57
C HIS A 70 6.68 9.81 9.75
N LEU A 71 6.44 10.37 10.95
CA LEU A 71 6.82 11.76 11.27
C LEU A 71 8.32 11.95 11.57
N VAL A 72 9.09 10.86 11.58
CA VAL A 72 10.53 10.90 11.84
C VAL A 72 11.27 11.68 10.76
N LEU A 73 12.13 12.61 11.19
CA LEU A 73 13.01 13.33 10.28
C LEU A 73 13.93 12.37 9.51
N GLY A 74 13.88 12.45 8.19
CA GLY A 74 14.66 11.58 7.30
C GLY A 74 13.86 10.44 6.68
N VAL A 75 12.60 10.22 7.10
CA VAL A 75 11.63 9.40 6.37
C VAL A 75 10.97 10.27 5.30
N ASP A 76 11.01 9.85 4.04
CA ASP A 76 10.53 10.66 2.90
C ASP A 76 9.16 10.23 2.36
N PHE A 77 8.76 8.99 2.62
CA PHE A 77 7.45 8.48 2.25
C PHE A 77 7.00 7.37 3.20
N ALA A 78 5.69 7.14 3.22
CA ALA A 78 5.08 6.11 4.03
C ALA A 78 4.89 4.81 3.25
N SER A 79 5.02 3.68 3.95
CA SER A 79 4.73 2.34 3.43
C SER A 79 3.59 1.69 4.21
N VAL A 80 2.80 0.87 3.50
CA VAL A 80 1.69 0.09 4.06
C VAL A 80 1.62 -1.25 3.34
N HIS A 81 1.34 -2.33 4.06
CA HIS A 81 1.12 -3.67 3.48
C HIS A 81 -0.37 -4.04 3.55
N ILE A 82 -0.79 -5.09 2.83
CA ILE A 82 -2.19 -5.53 2.80
C ILE A 82 -2.29 -7.07 2.64
N TYR A 83 -2.61 -7.77 3.73
CA TYR A 83 -2.85 -9.22 3.73
C TYR A 83 -4.12 -9.58 4.49
N ALA A 84 -5.28 -9.22 3.93
CA ALA A 84 -6.58 -9.41 4.60
C ALA A 84 -6.88 -10.88 4.94
N ASP A 85 -6.44 -11.79 4.09
CA ASP A 85 -6.53 -13.25 4.28
C ASP A 85 -5.73 -13.73 5.51
N SER A 86 -4.53 -13.19 5.72
CA SER A 86 -3.71 -13.52 6.90
C SER A 86 -4.12 -12.76 8.16
N TRP A 87 -4.63 -11.54 8.04
CA TRP A 87 -4.86 -10.65 9.18
C TRP A 87 -6.27 -10.73 9.77
N ILE A 88 -7.28 -11.03 8.95
CA ILE A 88 -8.68 -11.00 9.35
C ILE A 88 -9.26 -12.41 9.39
N SER A 89 -9.11 -13.17 8.31
CA SER A 89 -9.62 -14.54 8.19
C SER A 89 -9.04 -15.24 6.97
N GLN A 90 -8.58 -16.48 7.14
CA GLN A 90 -8.11 -17.30 6.01
C GLN A 90 -9.24 -17.69 5.03
N GLN A 91 -10.50 -17.67 5.47
CA GLN A 91 -11.63 -17.89 4.56
C GLN A 91 -11.86 -16.65 3.69
N ILE A 92 -11.57 -16.77 2.41
CA ILE A 92 -11.75 -15.67 1.44
C ILE A 92 -13.22 -15.27 1.35
N ALA A 93 -13.49 -13.98 1.54
CA ALA A 93 -14.82 -13.39 1.55
C ALA A 93 -14.82 -11.91 1.12
N ASP A 94 -15.99 -11.37 0.80
CA ASP A 94 -16.18 -9.96 0.39
C ASP A 94 -15.84 -8.96 1.50
N SER A 95 -15.85 -9.39 2.76
CA SER A 95 -15.43 -8.56 3.90
C SER A 95 -13.98 -8.12 3.80
N HIS A 96 -13.10 -8.93 3.20
CA HIS A 96 -11.71 -8.57 2.94
C HIS A 96 -11.62 -7.39 1.96
N LEU A 97 -12.41 -7.36 0.88
CA LEU A 97 -12.42 -6.23 -0.06
C LEU A 97 -12.86 -4.94 0.61
N SER A 98 -13.85 -5.04 1.50
CA SER A 98 -14.33 -3.90 2.30
C SER A 98 -13.24 -3.37 3.24
N PHE A 99 -12.50 -4.27 3.89
CA PHE A 99 -11.34 -3.92 4.71
C PHE A 99 -10.22 -3.28 3.89
N ILE A 100 -9.84 -3.88 2.76
CA ILE A 100 -8.75 -3.37 1.91
C ILE A 100 -9.05 -1.92 1.51
N LYS A 101 -10.28 -1.64 1.10
CA LYS A 101 -10.69 -0.29 0.73
C LYS A 101 -10.61 0.69 1.90
N SER A 102 -11.18 0.33 3.06
CA SER A 102 -11.17 1.22 4.24
C SER A 102 -9.76 1.44 4.79
N TRP A 103 -8.93 0.39 4.79
CA TRP A 103 -7.51 0.42 5.13
C TRP A 103 -6.76 1.40 4.23
N MET A 104 -6.89 1.28 2.91
CA MET A 104 -6.21 2.18 1.98
C MET A 104 -6.68 3.63 2.11
N GLU A 105 -7.99 3.86 2.21
CA GLU A 105 -8.56 5.21 2.32
C GLU A 105 -8.10 5.92 3.60
N ALA A 106 -8.02 5.22 4.73
CA ALA A 106 -7.52 5.78 6.00
C ALA A 106 -6.04 6.17 5.91
N HIS A 107 -5.19 5.31 5.35
CA HIS A 107 -3.76 5.58 5.22
C HIS A 107 -3.46 6.71 4.24
N ILE A 108 -4.19 6.77 3.12
CA ILE A 108 -4.09 7.88 2.18
C ILE A 108 -4.53 9.19 2.85
N GLU A 109 -5.63 9.18 3.59
CA GLU A 109 -6.10 10.35 4.33
C GLU A 109 -5.07 10.84 5.36
N ASP A 110 -4.47 9.95 6.14
CA ASP A 110 -3.50 10.33 7.16
C ASP A 110 -2.16 10.77 6.55
N ALA A 111 -1.75 10.15 5.44
CA ALA A 111 -0.60 10.62 4.67
C ALA A 111 -0.82 12.03 4.12
N GLU A 112 -2.03 12.34 3.65
CA GLU A 112 -2.42 13.68 3.17
C GLU A 112 -2.46 14.71 4.32
N LYS A 113 -3.15 14.38 5.42
CA LYS A 113 -3.51 15.36 6.47
C LYS A 113 -2.47 15.53 7.56
N HIS A 114 -1.72 14.47 7.88
CA HIS A 114 -0.84 14.45 9.04
C HIS A 114 0.64 14.34 8.66
N LEU A 115 0.96 13.59 7.60
CA LEU A 115 2.35 13.36 7.21
C LEU A 115 2.84 14.34 6.14
N GLY A 116 1.96 14.79 5.24
CA GLY A 116 2.35 15.66 4.12
C GLY A 116 3.27 14.98 3.11
N MET A 117 3.21 13.65 3.02
CA MET A 117 4.09 12.81 2.19
C MET A 117 3.27 11.76 1.43
N PRO A 118 3.84 11.10 0.41
CA PRO A 118 3.13 10.06 -0.31
C PRO A 118 3.10 8.76 0.51
N VAL A 119 2.11 7.91 0.24
CA VAL A 119 2.03 6.55 0.75
C VAL A 119 2.07 5.54 -0.39
N ILE A 120 2.90 4.52 -0.24
CA ILE A 120 3.03 3.38 -1.15
C ILE A 120 2.51 2.14 -0.46
N PHE A 121 1.61 1.41 -1.13
CA PHE A 121 1.16 0.10 -0.68
C PHE A 121 2.16 -0.95 -1.15
N ALA A 122 3.21 -1.13 -0.36
CA ALA A 122 4.46 -1.78 -0.74
C ALA A 122 4.35 -3.30 -0.85
N GLU A 123 3.33 -3.90 -0.21
CA GLU A 123 2.97 -5.29 -0.39
C GLU A 123 1.46 -5.45 -0.35
N PHE A 124 0.91 -6.26 -1.25
CA PHE A 124 -0.47 -6.71 -1.17
C PHE A 124 -0.64 -8.00 -1.97
N GLY A 125 -1.59 -8.84 -1.57
CA GLY A 125 -1.90 -10.06 -2.32
C GLY A 125 -3.01 -10.88 -1.68
N VAL A 126 -3.28 -12.03 -2.28
CA VAL A 126 -4.15 -13.07 -1.71
C VAL A 126 -3.60 -14.46 -2.06
N SER A 127 -3.52 -15.32 -1.05
CA SER A 127 -3.03 -16.68 -1.17
C SER A 127 -4.00 -17.54 -1.99
N SER A 128 -3.45 -18.24 -2.97
CA SER A 128 -4.17 -19.26 -3.75
C SER A 128 -4.44 -20.55 -2.97
N LYS A 129 -3.79 -20.71 -1.81
CA LYS A 129 -3.90 -21.89 -0.95
C LYS A 129 -5.04 -21.75 0.07
N ASP A 130 -5.63 -20.56 0.16
CA ASP A 130 -6.61 -20.24 1.18
C ASP A 130 -8.03 -20.70 0.76
N PRO A 131 -8.85 -21.17 1.71
CA PRO A 131 -10.18 -21.68 1.40
C PRO A 131 -11.08 -20.58 0.84
N GLY A 132 -11.82 -20.91 -0.23
CA GLY A 132 -12.67 -19.96 -0.96
C GLY A 132 -11.93 -19.13 -2.02
N TYR A 133 -10.62 -19.30 -2.16
CA TYR A 133 -9.85 -18.65 -3.22
C TYR A 133 -10.38 -19.01 -4.62
N ASN A 134 -10.38 -18.01 -5.49
CA ASN A 134 -10.46 -18.18 -6.94
C ASN A 134 -9.76 -17.01 -7.65
N SER A 135 -9.40 -17.19 -8.93
CA SER A 135 -8.67 -16.18 -9.69
C SER A 135 -9.47 -14.88 -9.90
N SER A 136 -10.80 -14.96 -10.04
CA SER A 136 -11.65 -13.78 -10.17
C SER A 136 -11.62 -12.90 -8.91
N TYR A 137 -11.50 -13.51 -7.74
CA TYR A 137 -11.31 -12.79 -6.49
C TYR A 137 -9.97 -12.06 -6.45
N ARG A 138 -8.87 -12.74 -6.85
CA ARG A 138 -7.53 -12.10 -6.97
C ARG A 138 -7.59 -10.88 -7.89
N ASP A 139 -8.19 -11.03 -9.06
CA ASP A 139 -8.34 -9.94 -10.04
C ASP A 139 -9.17 -8.78 -9.47
N THR A 140 -10.22 -9.08 -8.70
CA THR A 140 -11.06 -8.08 -8.03
C THR A 140 -10.30 -7.34 -6.93
N LEU A 141 -9.52 -8.05 -6.12
CA LEU A 141 -8.67 -7.47 -5.08
C LEU A 141 -7.63 -6.53 -5.69
N ILE A 142 -6.91 -6.98 -6.72
CA ILE A 142 -5.90 -6.17 -7.41
C ILE A 142 -6.54 -4.94 -8.05
N SER A 143 -7.69 -5.10 -8.70
CA SER A 143 -8.45 -3.99 -9.27
C SER A 143 -8.92 -2.99 -8.19
N THR A 144 -9.28 -3.46 -6.99
CA THR A 144 -9.69 -2.60 -5.87
C THR A 144 -8.52 -1.72 -5.41
N VAL A 145 -7.33 -2.31 -5.25
CA VAL A 145 -6.11 -1.57 -4.89
C VAL A 145 -5.77 -0.54 -5.97
N TYR A 146 -5.72 -0.96 -7.22
CA TYR A 146 -5.37 -0.09 -8.35
C TYR A 146 -6.37 1.04 -8.58
N ASN A 147 -7.67 0.78 -8.47
CA ASN A 147 -8.70 1.81 -8.57
C ASN A 147 -8.61 2.81 -7.41
N THR A 148 -8.30 2.36 -6.19
CA THR A 148 -8.12 3.26 -5.04
C THR A 148 -6.93 4.19 -5.25
N ILE A 149 -5.81 3.67 -5.78
CA ILE A 149 -4.65 4.49 -6.17
C ILE A 149 -5.00 5.47 -7.28
N LEU A 150 -5.62 5.01 -8.37
CA LEU A 150 -6.02 5.91 -9.47
C LEU A 150 -6.96 7.01 -8.99
N ASN A 151 -7.90 6.70 -8.12
CA ASN A 151 -8.82 7.68 -7.56
C ASN A 151 -8.07 8.72 -6.70
N SER A 152 -7.10 8.29 -5.90
CA SER A 152 -6.20 9.18 -5.18
C SER A 152 -5.40 10.07 -6.14
N THR A 153 -4.75 9.48 -7.13
CA THR A 153 -3.95 10.20 -8.12
C THR A 153 -4.78 11.26 -8.87
N LYS A 154 -5.99 10.91 -9.32
CA LYS A 154 -6.90 11.83 -10.03
C LYS A 154 -7.29 13.07 -9.22
N LYS A 155 -7.42 12.93 -7.89
CA LYS A 155 -7.73 14.06 -6.99
C LYS A 155 -6.47 14.80 -6.49
N GLY A 156 -5.27 14.33 -6.83
CA GLY A 156 -4.00 14.85 -6.30
C GLY A 156 -3.75 14.47 -4.83
N GLY A 157 -4.17 13.27 -4.44
CA GLY A 157 -4.00 12.72 -3.10
C GLY A 157 -2.67 11.98 -2.89
N SER A 158 -2.40 11.55 -1.65
CA SER A 158 -1.11 10.96 -1.26
C SER A 158 -0.90 9.50 -1.67
N GLY A 159 -1.93 8.78 -2.13
CA GLY A 159 -1.78 7.42 -2.64
C GLY A 159 -0.94 7.40 -3.93
N ALA A 160 0.34 7.07 -3.81
CA ALA A 160 1.34 7.31 -4.85
C ALA A 160 1.72 6.06 -5.65
N GLY A 161 1.38 4.88 -5.15
CA GLY A 161 1.69 3.63 -5.84
C GLY A 161 1.39 2.39 -5.02
N SER A 162 1.64 1.25 -5.64
CA SER A 162 1.43 -0.06 -5.04
C SER A 162 2.35 -1.09 -5.69
N LEU A 163 2.88 -2.03 -4.91
CA LEU A 163 3.75 -3.11 -5.35
C LEU A 163 3.11 -4.45 -4.97
N LEU A 164 2.87 -5.29 -5.97
CA LEU A 164 2.13 -6.54 -5.81
C LEU A 164 3.06 -7.65 -5.30
N TRP A 165 2.65 -8.37 -4.26
CA TRP A 165 3.36 -9.53 -3.72
C TRP A 165 2.77 -10.83 -4.31
N GLN A 166 3.51 -11.63 -5.07
CA GLN A 166 4.84 -11.36 -5.63
C GLN A 166 5.00 -11.94 -7.04
N PHE A 167 5.86 -11.34 -7.87
CA PHE A 167 6.10 -11.80 -9.23
C PHE A 167 7.13 -12.91 -9.30
N PHE A 168 6.75 -14.01 -9.95
CA PHE A 168 7.60 -15.17 -10.16
C PHE A 168 7.85 -15.38 -11.66
N PRO A 169 9.05 -15.82 -12.04
CA PRO A 169 9.30 -16.32 -13.39
C PRO A 169 8.65 -17.70 -13.59
N ASP A 170 8.56 -18.13 -14.85
CA ASP A 170 8.17 -19.50 -15.15
C ASP A 170 9.14 -20.53 -14.56
N GLY A 171 8.61 -21.65 -14.06
CA GLY A 171 9.39 -22.79 -13.57
C GLY A 171 9.86 -22.71 -12.11
N THR A 172 9.40 -21.72 -11.33
CA THR A 172 9.70 -21.60 -9.89
C THR A 172 8.52 -21.97 -9.00
N ASP A 173 7.66 -22.87 -9.46
CA ASP A 173 6.45 -23.30 -8.74
C ASP A 173 6.77 -23.89 -7.34
N ASN A 174 7.98 -24.43 -7.14
CA ASN A 174 8.43 -24.96 -5.85
C ASN A 174 8.70 -23.89 -4.77
N MET A 175 8.78 -22.62 -5.16
CA MET A 175 8.97 -21.49 -4.24
C MET A 175 7.65 -20.77 -3.94
N ASP A 176 6.54 -21.19 -4.54
CA ASP A 176 5.25 -20.52 -4.41
C ASP A 176 4.73 -20.62 -2.97
N ASP A 177 4.69 -19.48 -2.28
CA ASP A 177 4.14 -19.33 -0.93
C ASP A 177 2.60 -19.34 -0.93
N GLY A 178 1.96 -19.22 -2.10
CA GLY A 178 0.53 -19.09 -2.33
C GLY A 178 0.20 -17.79 -3.04
N TYR A 179 1.05 -16.77 -2.93
CA TYR A 179 0.86 -15.43 -3.47
C TYR A 179 1.53 -15.24 -4.84
N ALA A 180 2.29 -16.22 -5.34
CA ALA A 180 3.04 -16.06 -6.57
C ALA A 180 2.12 -15.74 -7.76
N ILE A 181 2.59 -14.80 -8.58
CA ILE A 181 1.98 -14.42 -9.84
C ILE A 181 3.02 -14.61 -10.93
N VAL A 182 2.80 -15.64 -11.75
CA VAL A 182 3.55 -15.89 -12.97
C VAL A 182 2.75 -15.30 -14.13
N LEU A 183 3.22 -14.18 -14.69
CA LEU A 183 2.45 -13.38 -15.65
C LEU A 183 2.00 -14.18 -16.89
N SER A 184 2.85 -15.07 -17.41
CA SER A 184 2.55 -15.95 -18.54
C SER A 184 1.41 -16.95 -18.24
N LYS A 185 1.20 -17.29 -16.97
CA LYS A 185 0.15 -18.21 -16.49
C LYS A 185 -1.10 -17.47 -15.96
N SER A 186 -1.07 -16.13 -15.88
CA SER A 186 -2.14 -15.30 -15.30
C SER A 186 -2.53 -14.14 -16.23
N PRO A 187 -3.10 -14.42 -17.42
CA PRO A 187 -3.35 -13.40 -18.44
C PRO A 187 -4.34 -12.30 -18.00
N SER A 188 -5.37 -12.64 -17.21
CA SER A 188 -6.32 -11.66 -16.68
C SER A 188 -5.63 -10.68 -15.73
N THR A 189 -4.90 -11.20 -14.74
CA THR A 189 -4.09 -10.42 -13.80
C THR A 189 -3.05 -9.57 -14.53
N SER A 190 -2.36 -10.14 -15.53
CA SER A 190 -1.38 -9.42 -16.36
C SER A 190 -2.01 -8.24 -17.09
N SER A 191 -3.23 -8.40 -17.60
CA SER A 191 -3.97 -7.33 -18.30
C SER A 191 -4.34 -6.20 -17.34
N ILE A 192 -4.76 -6.53 -16.11
CA ILE A 192 -5.06 -5.55 -15.06
C ILE A 192 -3.81 -4.74 -14.69
N ILE A 193 -2.67 -5.39 -14.50
CA ILE A 193 -1.38 -4.74 -14.19
C ILE A 193 -0.94 -3.81 -15.33
N GLN A 194 -1.03 -4.28 -16.58
CA GLN A 194 -0.66 -3.50 -17.76
C GLN A 194 -1.54 -2.25 -17.90
N LEU A 195 -2.86 -2.40 -17.70
CA LEU A 195 -3.82 -1.29 -17.79
C LEU A 195 -3.55 -0.25 -16.71
N GLN A 196 -3.32 -0.67 -15.47
CA GLN A 196 -2.97 0.22 -14.37
C GLN A 196 -1.70 1.02 -14.68
N SER A 197 -0.65 0.32 -15.10
CA SER A 197 0.64 0.93 -15.43
C SER A 197 0.51 1.96 -16.54
N SER A 198 -0.29 1.66 -17.58
CA SER A 198 -0.55 2.57 -18.70
C SER A 198 -1.33 3.81 -18.27
N ARG A 199 -2.34 3.65 -17.40
CA ARG A 199 -3.14 4.77 -16.86
C ARG A 199 -2.29 5.70 -16.00
N LEU A 200 -1.43 5.16 -15.14
CA LEU A 200 -0.52 5.97 -14.33
C LEU A 200 0.54 6.67 -15.18
N ALA A 201 1.11 6.00 -16.19
CA ALA A 201 2.07 6.60 -17.11
C ALA A 201 1.45 7.78 -17.89
N LEU A 202 0.22 7.61 -18.39
CA LEU A 202 -0.52 8.67 -19.05
C LEU A 202 -0.74 9.85 -18.10
N PHE A 203 -1.24 9.60 -16.89
CA PHE A 203 -1.46 10.65 -15.90
C PHE A 203 -0.17 11.43 -15.59
N ASN A 204 0.93 10.72 -15.33
CA ASN A 204 2.23 11.32 -15.03
C ASN A 204 2.77 12.17 -16.19
N SER A 205 2.56 11.73 -17.44
CA SER A 205 2.97 12.50 -18.63
C SER A 205 2.26 13.86 -18.74
N LEU A 206 1.01 13.94 -18.27
CA LEU A 206 0.19 15.15 -18.31
C LEU A 206 0.52 16.14 -17.18
N CYS A 207 1.22 15.69 -16.13
CA CYS A 207 1.44 16.45 -14.90
C CYS A 207 2.85 17.02 -14.71
N ASN A 208 3.62 17.09 -15.79
CA ASN A 208 5.06 17.42 -15.79
C ASN A 208 5.42 18.87 -15.39
N THR A 209 4.51 19.68 -14.82
CA THR A 209 4.77 21.12 -14.60
C THR A 209 4.55 21.70 -13.21
N LYS A 210 3.91 21.04 -12.23
CA LYS A 210 3.94 21.48 -10.81
C LYS A 210 3.70 20.31 -9.84
N CYS A 211 4.77 19.81 -9.22
CA CYS A 211 4.71 18.80 -8.18
C CYS A 211 4.49 19.45 -6.81
N ASN A 212 3.33 19.18 -6.21
CA ASN A 212 3.15 19.03 -4.76
C ASN A 212 2.16 17.85 -4.53
N TRP A 213 2.23 16.78 -5.35
CA TRP A 213 1.37 15.55 -5.36
C TRP A 213 0.15 15.47 -6.31
N GLY A 214 0.07 16.25 -7.41
CA GLY A 214 -0.83 15.97 -8.56
C GLY A 214 -1.47 17.18 -9.26
N CYS A 215 -1.87 17.03 -10.54
CA CYS A 215 -2.43 18.10 -11.39
C CYS A 215 -3.73 18.72 -10.85
N LYS A 216 -3.75 20.03 -10.58
CA LYS A 216 -5.00 20.80 -10.56
C LYS A 216 -5.48 21.12 -11.98
N LYS A 217 -6.07 20.15 -12.69
CA LYS A 217 -6.87 20.43 -13.90
C LYS A 217 -8.13 19.56 -13.96
N LYS A 218 -9.26 20.14 -13.52
CA LYS A 218 -10.61 19.75 -13.95
C LYS A 218 -10.73 20.04 -15.46
N LYS A 219 -11.09 19.01 -16.26
CA LYS A 219 -11.79 19.07 -17.58
C LYS A 219 -11.25 18.24 -18.77
N LEU A 220 -10.19 17.42 -18.66
CA LEU A 220 -9.79 16.57 -19.81
C LEU A 220 -9.93 15.06 -19.57
N LEU A 221 -9.87 14.59 -18.32
CA LEU A 221 -9.99 13.17 -17.98
C LEU A 221 -11.41 12.61 -18.11
N ASP A 222 -12.43 13.47 -17.97
CA ASP A 222 -13.83 13.06 -18.09
C ASP A 222 -14.21 12.71 -19.55
N GLU A 223 -13.50 13.22 -20.56
CA GLU A 223 -13.79 12.90 -21.97
C GLU A 223 -13.10 11.63 -22.46
N ILE A 224 -11.97 11.23 -21.86
CA ILE A 224 -11.20 10.06 -22.30
C ILE A 224 -11.69 8.78 -21.63
N LEU A 225 -12.10 8.84 -20.36
CA LEU A 225 -12.50 7.64 -19.61
C LEU A 225 -13.93 7.16 -19.91
N TYR A 226 -14.80 8.02 -20.43
CA TYR A 226 -16.17 7.64 -20.82
C TYR A 226 -16.24 6.85 -22.14
N HIS A 227 -15.16 6.80 -22.91
CA HIS A 227 -15.14 6.09 -24.19
C HIS A 227 -14.72 4.60 -24.09
N ASP A 228 -14.26 4.13 -22.93
CA ASP A 228 -13.81 2.74 -22.72
C ASP A 228 -14.77 1.90 -21.84
N GLU A 229 -15.97 2.39 -21.52
CA GLU A 229 -17.04 1.62 -20.83
C GLU A 229 -18.17 1.14 -21.77
N LEU A 230 -17.87 0.87 -23.04
CA LEU A 230 -18.78 0.21 -24.00
C LEU A 230 -18.17 -1.06 -24.60
#